data_AF-A0A2V6H8I0-F1
#
_entry.id   AF-A0A2V6H8I0-F1
#
_cell.length_a   1.000
_cell.length_b   1.000
_cell.length_c   1.000
_cell.angle_alpha   90.00
_cell.angle_beta   90.00
_cell.angle_gamma   90.00
#
_symmetry.space_group_name_H-M   'P 1'
#
loop_
_entity.id
_entity.type
_entity.pdbx_description
1 polymer ?
#
loop_
_entity_poly.entity_id
_entity_poly.type
_entity_poly.pdbx_seq_one_letter_code
_entity_poly.pdbx_strand_id
1 'polypeptide(L)' 'AGEVSIDLPIRRSIPKVGRNEPCPCGSGKKYKNCCGRVA' A
#
# COMPACT_ATOMS: atom_id res chain seq x y z
N ALA A 1 23.79 22.81 14.15
CA ALA A 1 23.57 23.32 12.78
C ALA A 1 23.85 22.17 11.82
N GLY A 2 22.91 21.56 11.09
CA GLY A 2 21.46 21.61 11.05
C GLY A 2 21.03 20.28 10.40
N GLU A 3 19.90 19.71 10.83
CA GLU A 3 19.42 18.44 10.31
C GLU A 3 18.76 18.68 8.94
N VAL A 4 19.42 18.22 7.87
CA VAL A 4 18.90 18.32 6.51
C VAL A 4 17.85 17.23 6.31
N SER A 5 16.59 17.59 6.49
CA SER A 5 15.44 16.76 6.13
C SER A 5 15.38 16.62 4.62
N ILE A 6 15.76 15.46 4.09
CA ILE A 6 15.77 15.22 2.65
C ILE A 6 14.36 14.75 2.25
N ASP A 7 13.53 15.67 1.75
CA ASP A 7 12.15 15.44 1.29
C ASP A 7 12.07 14.72 -0.07
N LEU A 8 12.82 13.62 -0.25
CA LEU A 8 12.70 12.84 -1.48
C LEU A 8 11.27 12.32 -1.66
N PRO A 9 10.75 12.28 -2.90
CA PRO A 9 9.44 11.71 -3.17
C PRO A 9 9.43 10.23 -2.79
N ILE A 10 8.50 9.84 -1.91
CA ILE A 10 8.29 8.45 -1.50
C ILE A 10 7.82 7.66 -2.72
N ARG A 11 8.72 6.86 -3.30
CA ARG A 11 8.34 5.84 -4.29
C ARG A 11 7.73 4.66 -3.56
N ARG A 12 6.51 4.25 -3.95
CA ARG A 12 5.93 3.00 -3.44
C ARG A 12 6.82 1.84 -3.87
N SER A 13 7.45 1.19 -2.89
CA SER A 13 8.24 -0.03 -3.11
C SER A 13 7.37 -1.26 -3.40
N ILE A 14 6.09 -1.20 -3.01
CA ILE A 14 5.15 -2.32 -3.14
C ILE A 14 4.38 -2.18 -4.47
N PRO A 15 4.27 -3.27 -5.27
CA PRO A 15 3.46 -3.27 -6.48
C PRO A 15 1.99 -2.94 -6.17
N LYS A 16 1.29 -2.36 -7.15
CA LYS A 16 -0.14 -2.09 -7.04
C LYS A 16 -0.88 -3.43 -6.95
N VAL A 17 -1.46 -3.73 -5.79
CA VAL A 17 -2.28 -4.93 -5.60
C VAL A 17 -3.56 -4.80 -6.42
N GLY A 18 -3.81 -5.78 -7.28
CA GLY A 18 -5.03 -5.87 -8.07
C GLY A 18 -6.25 -6.15 -7.20
N ARG A 19 -7.44 -5.65 -7.59
CA ARG A 19 -8.70 -5.81 -6.84
C ARG A 19 -9.01 -7.28 -6.47
N ASN A 20 -8.66 -8.24 -7.33
CA ASN A 20 -8.99 -9.65 -7.15
C ASN A 20 -7.89 -10.47 -6.47
N GLU A 21 -6.70 -9.92 -6.27
CA GLU A 21 -5.56 -10.59 -5.63
C GLU A 21 -5.78 -10.76 -4.11
N PRO A 22 -5.10 -11.70 -3.45
CA PRO A 22 -5.13 -11.79 -1.99
C PRO A 22 -4.68 -10.48 -1.34
N CYS A 23 -5.37 -10.09 -0.27
CA CYS A 23 -5.01 -8.88 0.48
C CYS A 23 -3.64 -9.05 1.14
N PRO A 24 -2.70 -8.11 0.97
CA PRO A 24 -1.38 -8.15 1.63
C PRO A 24 -1.48 -8.00 3.15
N CYS A 25 -2.66 -7.66 3.67
CA CYS A 25 -2.97 -7.59 5.10
C CYS A 25 -3.08 -8.96 5.79
N GLY A 26 -2.95 -10.07 5.05
CA GLY A 26 -2.99 -11.42 5.63
C GLY A 26 -4.40 -11.93 5.98
N SER A 27 -5.46 -11.22 5.59
CA SER A 27 -6.83 -11.60 5.92
C SER A 27 -7.39 -12.80 5.14
N GLY A 28 -6.64 -13.30 4.14
CA GLY A 28 -7.10 -14.34 3.21
C GLY A 28 -8.21 -13.89 2.24
N LYS A 29 -8.69 -12.65 2.35
CA LYS A 29 -9.74 -12.09 1.48
C LYS A 29 -9.12 -11.46 0.23
N LYS A 30 -9.89 -11.40 -0.86
CA LYS A 30 -9.52 -10.59 -2.05
C LYS A 30 -9.40 -9.12 -1.66
N TYR A 31 -8.43 -8.39 -2.22
CA TYR A 31 -8.15 -6.99 -1.91
C TYR A 31 -9.41 -6.12 -1.96
N LYS A 32 -10.27 -6.30 -2.97
CA LYS A 32 -11.56 -5.60 -3.14
C LYS A 32 -12.57 -5.79 -2.00
N ASN A 33 -12.46 -6.89 -1.26
CA ASN A 33 -13.35 -7.26 -0.15
C ASN A 33 -12.68 -7.00 1.21
N CYS A 34 -11.50 -6.37 1.23
CA CYS A 34 -10.73 -6.06 2.43
C CYS A 34 -10.22 -4.61 2.37
N CYS A 35 -8.91 -4.37 2.38
CA CYS A 35 -8.32 -3.02 2.36
C CYS A 35 -8.68 -2.18 1.11
N GLY A 36 -9.02 -2.82 -0.01
CA GLY A 36 -9.47 -2.18 -1.24
C GLY A 36 -10.98 -2.08 -1.38
N ARG A 37 -11.74 -2.24 -0.28
CA ARG A 37 -13.20 -2.03 -0.28
C ARG A 37 -13.46 -0.53 -0.41
N VAL A 38 -13.94 -0.13 -1.59
CA VAL A 38 -14.57 1.19 -1.76
C VAL A 38 -15.93 1.07 -1.10
N ALA A 39 -16.21 1.94 -0.12
CA ALA A 39 -17.52 2.03 0.52
C ALA A 39 -18.60 2.35 -0.51
#